data_AF-A0A9D4TEG1-F1
#
_entry.id   AF-A0A9D4TEG1-F1
#
_cell.length_a   1.000
_cell.length_b   1.000
_cell.length_c   1.000
_cell.angle_alpha   90.00
_cell.angle_beta   90.00
_cell.angle_gamma   90.00
#
_symmetry.space_group_name_H-M   'P 1'
#
loop_
_entity.id
_entity.type
_entity.pdbx_description
1 polymer ?
#
loop_
_entity_poly.entity_id
_entity_poly.type
_entity_poly.pdbx_seq_one_letter_code
_entity_poly.pdbx_strand_id
1 'polypeptide(L)'
;MALQSGRRSSQLLTTCLRAYSTAAPAERTTFGGLQDKDRIFTNIYGRHDPFIKGAEKRGDWHRTKDIVVKGSDWIVDQMKKSGLRGRGGAGFPSGLKWSFMPKVSDGRPSYLVVNGDESEPGTCKDREIMRHEPHKLVEGCLIA
;
A
#
# COMPACT_ATOMS: atom_id res chain seq x y z
N MET A 1 -62.26 -19.76 -53.59
CA MET A 1 -61.47 -18.93 -54.53
C MET A 1 -60.70 -17.91 -53.68
N ALA A 2 -59.58 -18.33 -53.07
CA ALA A 2 -58.22 -17.98 -53.50
C ALA A 2 -57.91 -16.47 -53.39
N LEU A 3 -57.12 -16.05 -52.39
CA LEU A 3 -55.75 -15.56 -52.57
C LEU A 3 -55.15 -14.93 -51.29
N GLN A 4 -53.82 -15.01 -51.22
CA GLN A 4 -52.89 -14.74 -50.12
C GLN A 4 -52.65 -13.25 -49.85
N SER A 5 -52.32 -12.90 -48.60
CA SER A 5 -51.13 -12.13 -48.19
C SER A 5 -51.24 -11.86 -46.67
N GLY A 6 -50.25 -11.97 -45.79
CA GLY A 6 -48.81 -12.00 -45.97
C GLY A 6 -48.16 -10.93 -45.08
N ARG A 7 -48.27 -11.02 -43.74
CA ARG A 7 -47.39 -10.29 -42.80
C ARG A 7 -47.17 -11.12 -41.53
N ARG A 8 -46.08 -11.88 -41.50
CA ARG A 8 -45.54 -12.46 -40.26
C ARG A 8 -44.77 -11.36 -39.53
N SER A 9 -45.33 -10.85 -38.44
CA SER A 9 -44.60 -10.05 -37.48
C SER A 9 -43.62 -10.95 -36.74
N SER A 10 -42.32 -10.74 -36.96
CA SER A 10 -41.24 -11.38 -36.23
C SER A 10 -41.28 -10.93 -34.78
N GLN A 11 -41.86 -11.73 -33.89
CA GLN A 11 -41.62 -11.60 -32.46
C GLN A 11 -40.15 -11.93 -32.19
N LEU A 12 -39.33 -10.89 -32.01
CA LEU A 12 -37.99 -11.02 -31.46
C LEU A 12 -38.14 -11.50 -30.02
N LEU A 13 -37.92 -12.80 -29.81
CA LEU A 13 -37.61 -13.37 -28.50
C LEU A 13 -36.30 -12.74 -28.02
N THR A 14 -36.40 -11.69 -27.22
CA THR A 14 -35.27 -11.17 -26.44
C THR A 14 -34.94 -12.20 -25.38
N THR A 15 -34.05 -13.12 -25.71
CA THR A 15 -33.43 -14.02 -24.75
C THR A 15 -32.61 -13.17 -23.80
N CYS A 16 -33.13 -12.94 -22.60
CA CYS A 16 -32.38 -12.33 -21.51
C CYS A 16 -31.27 -13.31 -21.11
N LEU A 17 -30.09 -13.19 -21.73
CA LEU A 17 -28.89 -13.90 -21.32
C LEU A 17 -28.52 -13.41 -19.92
N ARG A 18 -28.81 -14.24 -18.91
CA ARG A 18 -28.13 -14.15 -17.61
C ARG A 18 -26.63 -14.26 -17.89
N ALA A 19 -25.94 -13.14 -17.79
CA ALA A 19 -24.48 -13.13 -17.69
C ALA A 19 -24.14 -13.93 -16.42
N TYR A 20 -23.61 -15.13 -16.60
CA TYR A 20 -22.96 -15.86 -15.52
C TYR A 20 -21.79 -14.99 -15.07
N SER A 21 -21.85 -14.47 -13.85
CA SER A 21 -20.71 -13.86 -13.19
C SER A 21 -19.57 -14.87 -13.24
N THR A 22 -18.54 -14.59 -14.03
CA THR A 22 -17.32 -15.40 -14.04
C THR A 22 -16.76 -15.34 -12.64
N ALA A 23 -16.69 -16.48 -11.96
CA ALA A 23 -16.10 -16.58 -10.64
C ALA A 23 -14.71 -15.93 -10.66
N ALA A 24 -14.44 -15.07 -9.68
CA ALA A 24 -13.11 -14.48 -9.50
C ALA A 24 -12.07 -15.62 -9.44
N PRO A 25 -10.87 -15.42 -10.01
CA PRO A 25 -9.83 -16.44 -10.00
C PRO A 25 -9.57 -16.89 -8.56
N ALA A 26 -9.41 -18.21 -8.37
CA ALA A 26 -9.20 -18.80 -7.05
C ALA A 26 -8.07 -18.09 -6.30
N GLU A 27 -8.39 -17.48 -5.15
CA GLU A 27 -7.40 -16.87 -4.28
C GLU A 27 -6.36 -17.92 -3.88
N ARG A 28 -5.09 -17.54 -3.86
CA ARG A 28 -4.00 -18.43 -3.39
C ARG A 28 -4.36 -18.95 -2.00
N THR A 29 -4.28 -20.25 -1.79
CA THR A 29 -4.60 -20.89 -0.50
C THR A 29 -3.39 -21.05 0.41
N THR A 30 -2.18 -20.80 -0.09
CA THR A 30 -0.92 -20.88 0.66
C THR A 30 -0.30 -19.49 0.80
N PHE A 31 -0.04 -19.09 2.05
CA PHE A 31 0.58 -17.82 2.41
C PHE A 31 1.82 -18.07 3.30
N GLY A 32 2.68 -17.07 3.43
CA GLY A 32 3.99 -17.20 4.07
C GLY A 32 5.10 -17.47 3.06
N GLY A 33 6.22 -18.04 3.52
CA GLY A 33 7.37 -18.35 2.65
C GLY A 33 8.13 -17.12 2.14
N LEU A 34 8.17 -16.05 2.93
CA LEU A 34 8.89 -14.81 2.58
C LEU A 34 10.38 -15.10 2.46
N GLN A 35 10.98 -14.81 1.29
CA GLN A 35 12.41 -14.98 1.09
C GLN A 35 13.16 -13.87 1.83
N ASP A 36 14.40 -14.13 2.22
CA ASP A 36 15.19 -13.13 2.96
C ASP A 36 15.42 -11.85 2.17
N LYS A 37 15.54 -11.94 0.84
CA LYS A 37 15.65 -10.78 -0.06
C LYS A 37 14.36 -9.94 -0.14
N ASP A 38 13.21 -10.52 0.20
CA ASP A 38 11.91 -9.86 0.17
C ASP A 38 11.60 -9.16 1.51
N ARG A 39 12.48 -9.33 2.52
CA ARG A 39 12.37 -8.63 3.80
C ARG A 39 12.72 -7.16 3.62
N ILE A 40 11.79 -6.29 4.02
CA ILE A 40 12.01 -4.83 4.01
C ILE A 40 13.01 -4.42 5.10
N PHE A 41 12.91 -5.02 6.28
CA PHE A 41 13.81 -4.79 7.40
C PHE A 41 14.90 -5.86 7.43
N THR A 42 16.10 -5.51 6.96
CA THR A 42 17.16 -6.50 6.66
C THR A 42 18.17 -6.63 7.80
N ASN A 43 18.36 -5.57 8.60
CA ASN A 43 19.22 -5.55 9.76
C ASN A 43 18.45 -5.58 11.10
N ILE A 44 17.24 -6.15 11.13
CA ILE A 44 16.40 -6.15 12.33
C ILE A 44 17.07 -6.82 13.55
N TYR A 45 18.02 -7.74 13.31
CA TYR A 45 18.78 -8.44 14.36
C TYR A 45 20.12 -7.76 14.72
N GLY A 46 20.41 -6.57 14.18
CA GLY A 46 21.64 -5.82 14.50
C GLY A 46 22.95 -6.51 14.09
N ARG A 47 22.92 -7.37 13.05
CA ARG A 47 24.12 -8.10 12.57
C ARG A 47 25.07 -7.22 11.76
N HIS A 48 24.57 -6.10 11.26
CA HIS A 48 25.30 -5.13 10.45
C HIS A 48 25.26 -3.75 11.10
N ASP A 49 26.13 -2.84 10.64
CA ASP A 49 26.21 -1.46 11.13
C ASP A 49 24.87 -0.72 10.97
N PRO A 50 24.22 -0.26 12.06
CA PRO A 50 22.93 0.43 11.97
C PRO A 50 23.03 1.84 11.41
N PHE A 51 24.22 2.46 11.41
CA PHE A 51 24.42 3.85 11.01
C PHE A 51 24.56 4.02 9.50
N ILE A 52 24.76 5.27 9.05
CA ILE A 52 24.66 5.69 7.65
C ILE A 52 25.43 4.81 6.67
N LYS A 53 26.68 4.42 6.99
CA LYS A 53 27.52 3.60 6.11
C LYS A 53 26.95 2.20 5.89
N GLY A 54 26.35 1.61 6.92
CA GLY A 54 25.65 0.34 6.79
C GLY A 54 24.30 0.49 6.11
N ALA A 55 23.59 1.58 6.39
CA ALA A 55 22.27 1.90 5.82
C ALA A 55 22.34 2.06 4.29
N GLU A 56 23.30 2.85 3.79
CA GLU A 56 23.51 3.04 2.34
C GLU A 56 23.78 1.71 1.62
N LYS A 57 24.52 0.79 2.25
CA LYS A 57 24.79 -0.55 1.69
C LYS A 57 23.54 -1.43 1.59
N ARG A 58 22.55 -1.22 2.47
CA ARG A 58 21.26 -1.93 2.45
C ARG A 58 20.25 -1.30 1.49
N GLY A 59 20.60 -0.17 0.87
CA GLY A 59 19.72 0.58 -0.02
C GLY A 59 18.82 1.59 0.70
N ASP A 60 19.08 1.87 1.98
CA ASP A 60 18.47 3.04 2.64
C ASP A 60 19.02 4.31 1.98
N TRP A 61 18.20 5.35 1.89
CA TRP A 61 18.51 6.60 1.18
C TRP A 61 18.74 6.46 -0.34
N HIS A 62 18.37 5.32 -0.91
CA HIS A 62 18.55 5.10 -2.34
C HIS A 62 17.55 5.90 -3.17
N ARG A 63 18.06 6.89 -3.90
CA ARG A 63 17.27 7.73 -4.82
C ARG A 63 16.08 8.43 -4.14
N THR A 64 16.18 8.70 -2.84
CA THR A 64 15.15 9.42 -2.07
C THR A 64 14.84 10.78 -2.68
N LYS A 65 15.84 11.46 -3.24
CA LYS A 65 15.66 12.72 -3.97
C LYS A 65 14.69 12.57 -5.14
N ASP A 66 14.81 11.52 -5.94
CA ASP A 66 13.92 11.27 -7.07
C ASP A 66 12.49 11.02 -6.61
N ILE A 67 12.32 10.36 -5.46
CA ILE A 67 11.00 10.10 -4.86
C ILE A 67 10.36 11.41 -4.41
N VAL A 68 11.08 12.26 -3.69
CA VAL A 68 10.59 13.56 -3.20
C VAL A 68 10.19 14.47 -4.37
N VAL A 69 10.97 14.50 -5.45
CA VAL A 69 10.69 15.34 -6.62
C VAL A 69 9.43 14.91 -7.37
N LYS A 70 9.00 13.64 -7.29
CA LYS A 70 7.73 13.20 -7.88
C LYS A 70 6.50 13.81 -7.21
N GLY A 71 6.67 14.38 -6.02
CA GLY A 71 5.63 15.11 -5.29
C GLY A 71 4.72 14.21 -4.43
N SER A 72 4.03 14.85 -3.49
CA SER A 72 3.19 14.19 -2.49
C SER A 72 2.02 13.41 -3.10
N ASP A 73 1.36 13.94 -4.13
CA ASP A 73 0.23 13.29 -4.79
C ASP A 73 0.63 11.93 -5.40
N TRP A 74 1.83 11.85 -6.00
CA TRP A 74 2.36 10.60 -6.53
C TRP A 74 2.65 9.59 -5.40
N ILE A 75 3.26 10.04 -4.30
CA ILE A 75 3.59 9.18 -3.15
C ILE A 75 2.31 8.60 -2.54
N VAL A 76 1.30 9.44 -2.31
CA VAL A 76 0.00 9.01 -1.74
C VAL A 76 -0.70 8.01 -2.65
N ASP A 77 -0.68 8.21 -3.98
CA ASP A 77 -1.24 7.27 -4.94
C ASP A 77 -0.51 5.91 -4.91
N GLN A 78 0.82 5.89 -4.87
CA GLN A 78 1.58 4.65 -4.74
C GLN A 78 1.29 3.93 -3.41
N MET A 79 1.12 4.66 -2.32
CA MET A 79 0.77 4.09 -1.01
C MET A 79 -0.66 3.54 -0.94
N LYS A 80 -1.58 4.10 -1.73
CA LYS A 80 -2.92 3.51 -1.91
C LYS A 80 -2.84 2.23 -2.74
N LYS A 81 -2.08 2.25 -3.84
CA LYS A 81 -1.89 1.10 -4.74
C LYS A 81 -1.19 -0.08 -4.08
N SER A 82 -0.28 0.16 -3.15
CA SER A 82 0.41 -0.90 -2.40
C SER A 82 -0.50 -1.67 -1.45
N GLY A 83 -1.71 -1.15 -1.16
CA GLY A 83 -2.65 -1.76 -0.22
C GLY A 83 -2.13 -1.79 1.23
N LEU A 84 -1.15 -0.94 1.57
CA LEU A 84 -0.59 -0.91 2.91
C LEU A 84 -1.65 -0.50 3.93
N ARG A 85 -1.76 -1.31 4.98
CA ARG A 85 -2.59 -1.02 6.16
C ARG A 85 -1.71 -0.67 7.35
N GLY A 86 -2.25 0.13 8.26
CA GLY A 86 -1.59 0.53 9.49
C GLY A 86 -1.02 -0.67 10.24
N ARG A 87 0.21 -0.53 10.73
CA ARG A 87 0.93 -1.58 11.46
C ARG A 87 0.72 -1.53 12.98
N GLY A 88 -0.06 -0.57 13.46
CA GLY A 88 -0.65 -0.57 14.80
C GLY A 88 -1.98 -1.34 14.83
N GLY A 89 -2.66 -1.37 15.98
CA GLY A 89 -3.87 -2.16 16.18
C GLY A 89 -5.08 -1.77 15.30
N ALA A 90 -5.15 -0.51 14.84
CA ALA A 90 -6.31 -0.01 14.08
C ALA A 90 -6.42 -0.55 12.64
N GLY A 91 -5.31 -0.98 12.02
CA GLY A 91 -5.33 -1.57 10.67
C GLY A 91 -5.93 -0.69 9.55
N PHE A 92 -5.98 0.64 9.73
CA PHE A 92 -6.56 1.58 8.78
C PHE A 92 -5.67 1.70 7.51
N PRO A 93 -6.23 1.83 6.28
CA PRO A 93 -5.42 1.97 5.07
C PRO A 93 -4.51 3.21 5.11
N SER A 94 -3.19 3.02 5.05
CA SER A 94 -2.21 4.08 5.29
C SER A 94 -2.27 5.19 4.24
N GLY A 95 -2.30 4.82 2.95
CA GLY A 95 -2.38 5.81 1.86
C GLY A 95 -3.69 6.62 1.87
N LEU A 96 -4.79 6.05 2.35
CA LEU A 96 -6.04 6.79 2.54
C LEU A 96 -5.92 7.81 3.68
N LYS A 97 -5.33 7.40 4.81
CA LYS A 97 -5.08 8.30 5.95
C LYS A 97 -4.26 9.52 5.55
N TRP A 98 -3.21 9.32 4.75
CA TRP A 98 -2.34 10.41 4.30
C TRP A 98 -3.07 11.41 3.40
N SER A 99 -4.05 10.95 2.62
CA SER A 99 -4.83 11.83 1.75
C SER A 99 -5.81 12.76 2.47
N PHE A 100 -5.97 12.63 3.79
CA PHE A 100 -6.77 13.56 4.59
C PHE A 100 -6.03 14.86 4.92
N MET A 101 -4.71 14.92 4.68
CA MET A 101 -3.96 16.15 4.91
C MET A 101 -4.41 17.25 3.95
N PRO A 102 -4.65 18.49 4.45
CA PRO A 102 -5.03 19.61 3.60
C PRO A 102 -3.95 19.88 2.53
N LYS A 103 -4.36 19.88 1.26
CA LYS A 103 -3.44 20.19 0.13
C LYS A 103 -3.00 21.64 0.11
N VAL A 104 -3.91 22.54 0.50
CA VAL A 104 -3.65 23.96 0.63
C VAL A 104 -3.36 24.23 2.10
N SER A 105 -2.17 24.74 2.39
CA SER A 105 -1.85 25.20 3.74
C SER A 105 -2.70 26.43 4.04
N ASP A 106 -3.39 26.41 5.17
CA ASP A 106 -4.16 27.51 5.74
C ASP A 106 -3.26 28.48 6.53
N GLY A 107 -1.95 28.46 6.27
CA GLY A 107 -0.93 29.19 7.02
C GLY A 107 -0.43 28.44 8.26
N ARG A 108 -1.05 27.32 8.65
CA ARG A 108 -0.55 26.48 9.74
C ARG A 108 0.45 25.45 9.20
N PRO A 109 1.57 25.23 9.90
CA PRO A 109 2.48 24.14 9.57
C PRO A 109 1.79 22.80 9.79
N SER A 110 1.90 21.92 8.79
CA SER A 110 1.49 20.52 8.91
C SER A 110 2.60 19.73 9.59
N TYR A 111 2.22 18.87 10.54
CA TYR A 111 3.18 18.07 11.30
C TYR A 111 2.96 16.58 11.05
N LEU A 112 4.06 15.84 11.03
CA LEU A 112 4.07 14.38 11.07
C LEU A 112 4.48 13.94 12.48
N VAL A 113 3.62 13.14 13.12
CA VAL A 113 3.95 12.46 14.37
C VAL A 113 4.09 10.98 14.06
N VAL A 114 5.29 10.45 14.30
CA VAL A 114 5.57 9.02 14.21
C VAL A 114 5.44 8.43 15.60
N ASN A 115 4.52 7.49 15.75
CA ASN A 115 4.34 6.81 17.02
C ASN A 115 5.44 5.76 17.20
N GLY A 116 6.35 6.02 18.15
CA GLY A 116 7.39 5.07 18.59
C GLY A 116 7.13 4.50 19.99
N ASP A 117 5.95 4.77 20.57
CA ASP A 117 5.53 4.12 21.82
C ASP A 117 5.09 2.68 21.52
N GLU A 118 5.63 1.76 22.30
CA GLU A 118 5.42 0.33 22.20
C GLU A 118 5.08 -0.21 23.60
N SER A 119 3.98 0.33 24.14
CA SER A 119 3.48 0.00 25.48
C SER A 119 2.55 -1.21 25.50
N GLU A 120 2.23 -1.79 24.34
CA GLU A 120 1.40 -2.99 24.24
C GLU A 120 2.17 -4.26 24.66
N PRO A 121 1.64 -5.06 25.61
CA PRO A 121 2.29 -6.29 26.06
C PRO A 121 2.61 -7.25 24.91
N GLY A 122 3.88 -7.66 24.80
CA GLY A 122 4.34 -8.59 23.76
C GLY A 122 4.73 -7.93 22.43
N THR A 123 4.66 -6.60 22.31
CA THR A 123 5.15 -5.89 21.13
C THR A 123 6.60 -5.47 21.35
N CYS A 124 7.48 -5.83 20.42
CA CYS A 124 8.91 -5.44 20.42
C CYS A 124 9.43 -5.04 19.02
N LYS A 125 8.53 -4.91 18.05
CA LYS A 125 8.85 -4.61 16.65
C LYS A 125 9.46 -3.20 16.51
N ASP A 126 8.92 -2.22 17.24
CA ASP A 126 9.30 -0.81 17.08
C ASP A 126 10.66 -0.55 17.75
N ARG A 127 10.91 -1.21 18.89
CA ARG A 127 12.22 -1.24 19.56
C ARG A 127 13.36 -1.68 18.64
N GLU A 128 13.20 -2.78 17.92
CA GLU A 128 14.27 -3.31 17.06
C GLU A 128 14.52 -2.41 15.84
N ILE A 129 13.46 -1.85 15.25
CA ILE A 129 13.60 -0.90 14.13
C ILE A 129 14.36 0.34 14.58
N MET A 130 13.99 0.94 15.72
CA MET A 130 14.65 2.14 16.25
C MET A 130 16.13 1.92 16.58
N ARG A 131 16.51 0.72 17.03
CA ARG A 131 17.89 0.42 17.43
C ARG A 131 18.77 -0.01 16.27
N HIS A 132 18.24 -0.84 15.36
CA HIS A 132 19.06 -1.55 14.38
C HIS A 132 18.88 -1.06 12.94
N GLU A 133 17.78 -0.37 12.63
CA GLU A 133 17.54 0.28 11.34
C GLU A 133 16.95 1.71 11.47
N PRO A 134 17.58 2.62 12.24
CA PRO A 134 17.04 3.96 12.48
C PRO A 134 16.96 4.79 11.20
N HIS A 135 17.86 4.58 10.24
CA HIS A 135 17.87 5.34 8.99
C HIS A 135 16.65 5.07 8.11
N LYS A 136 16.13 3.83 8.09
CA LYS A 136 14.91 3.49 7.35
C LYS A 136 13.68 4.17 7.93
N LEU A 137 13.64 4.32 9.26
CA LEU A 137 12.61 5.10 9.95
C LEU A 137 12.68 6.58 9.57
N VAL A 138 13.86 7.19 9.65
CA VAL A 138 14.05 8.61 9.33
C VAL A 138 13.78 8.91 7.86
N GLU A 139 14.20 8.04 6.94
CA GLU A 139 13.84 8.13 5.52
C GLU A 139 12.33 8.04 5.33
N GLY A 140 11.66 7.13 6.04
CA GLY A 140 10.21 7.04 6.07
C GLY A 140 9.55 8.34 6.54
N CYS A 141 10.09 9.00 7.57
CA CYS A 141 9.61 10.31 8.03
C CYS A 141 9.74 11.41 6.97
N LEU A 142 10.76 11.35 6.12
CA LEU A 142 10.96 12.33 5.05
C LEU A 142 10.00 12.12 3.88
N ILE A 143 9.65 10.86 3.58
CA ILE A 143 8.81 10.50 2.44
C ILE A 143 7.31 10.63 2.77
N ALA A 144 6.93 10.44 4.03
CA ALA A 144 5.54 10.36 4.49
C ALA A 144 4.78 11.70 4.50
#